data_AF-A0A8T4UHM8-F1
#
_entry.id   AF-A0A8T4UHM8-F1
#
_cell.length_a   1.000
_cell.length_b   1.000
_cell.length_c   1.000
_cell.angle_alpha   90.00
_cell.angle_beta   90.00
_cell.angle_gamma   90.00
#
_symmetry.space_group_name_H-M   'P 1'
#
loop_
_entity.id
_entity.type
_entity.pdbx_description
1 polymer ?
#
loop_
_entity_poly.entity_id
_entity_poly.type
_entity_poly.pdbx_seq_one_letter_code
_entity_poly.pdbx_strand_id
1 'polypeptide(L)' 'MSAIASVKERITISIDPGLLSWLDQKVQERIFANRSHGLEYLLKRQADHESSQ' A
#
# COMPACT_ATOMS: atom_id res chain seq x y z
N MET A 1 21.72 -19.61 9.23
CA MET A 1 20.89 -18.45 9.63
C MET A 1 19.87 -18.21 8.54
N SER A 2 18.62 -18.66 8.73
CA SER A 2 17.55 -18.45 7.74
C SER A 2 17.18 -16.98 7.71
N ALA A 3 17.21 -16.40 6.50
CA ALA A 3 16.62 -15.09 6.25
C ALA A 3 15.12 -15.17 6.59
N ILE A 4 14.68 -14.41 7.59
CA ILE A 4 13.26 -14.18 7.83
C ILE A 4 12.80 -13.28 6.69
N ALA A 5 12.38 -13.89 5.58
CA ALA A 5 11.59 -13.19 4.58
C ALA A 5 10.30 -12.76 5.29
N SER A 6 10.10 -11.45 5.45
CA SER A 6 8.84 -10.89 5.90
C SER A 6 7.77 -11.34 4.90
N VAL A 7 6.99 -12.35 5.28
CA VAL A 7 5.99 -12.97 4.41
C VAL A 7 4.92 -11.92 4.14
N LYS A 8 4.91 -11.38 2.92
CA LYS A 8 3.85 -10.50 2.44
C LYS A 8 2.86 -11.33 1.66
N GLU A 9 1.63 -11.40 2.16
CA GLU A 9 0.53 -12.05 1.46
C GLU A 9 0.18 -11.28 0.18
N ARG A 10 -0.01 -11.99 -0.92
CA ARG A 10 -0.41 -11.39 -2.20
C ARG A 10 -1.92 -11.46 -2.32
N ILE A 11 -2.54 -10.30 -2.49
CA ILE A 11 -3.97 -10.19 -2.72
C ILE A 11 -4.25 -9.66 -4.12
N THR A 12 -5.37 -10.08 -4.71
CA THR A 12 -5.94 -9.49 -5.91
C THR A 12 -7.17 -8.70 -5.50
N ILE A 13 -7.23 -7.45 -5.91
CA ILE A 13 -8.34 -6.55 -5.59
C ILE A 13 -8.88 -5.92 -6.87
N SER A 14 -10.18 -5.65 -6.87
CA SER A 14 -10.81 -4.75 -7.83
C SER A 14 -10.84 -3.35 -7.21
N ILE A 15 -10.34 -2.35 -7.93
CA ILE A 15 -10.28 -0.96 -7.48
C ILE A 15 -10.78 -0.05 -8.59
N ASP A 16 -11.37 1.09 -8.21
CA ASP A 16 -11.77 2.12 -9.14
C ASP A 16 -10.57 2.58 -10.02
N PRO A 17 -10.76 2.74 -11.35
CA PRO A 17 -9.68 3.16 -12.25
C PRO A 17 -9.08 4.52 -11.91
N GLY A 18 -9.87 5.45 -11.37
CA GLY A 18 -9.41 6.77 -10.93
C GLY A 18 -8.48 6.66 -9.72
N LEU A 19 -8.84 5.82 -8.75
CA LEU A 19 -7.98 5.53 -7.60
C LEU A 19 -6.67 4.85 -8.00
N LEU A 20 -6.73 3.90 -8.95
CA LEU A 20 -5.52 3.25 -9.48
C LEU A 20 -4.60 4.28 -10.18
N SER A 21 -5.18 5.17 -10.98
CA SER A 21 -4.43 6.21 -11.68
C SER A 21 -3.77 7.19 -10.71
N TRP A 22 -4.49 7.58 -9.65
CA TRP A 22 -3.95 8.40 -8.57
C TRP A 22 -2.79 7.70 -7.84
N LEU A 23 -2.94 6.41 -7.53
CA LEU A 23 -1.88 5.63 -6.89
C LEU A 23 -0.63 5.54 -7.78
N ASP A 24 -0.81 5.35 -9.08
CA ASP A 24 0.28 5.33 -10.07
C ASP A 24 1.00 6.67 -10.15
N GLN A 25 0.25 7.77 -10.17
CA GLN A 25 0.84 9.11 -10.13
C GLN A 25 1.71 9.30 -8.86
N LYS A 26 1.25 8.83 -7.70
CA LYS A 26 2.02 8.93 -6.44
C LYS A 26 3.29 8.07 -6.45
N VAL A 27 3.29 6.95 -7.17
CA VAL A 27 4.50 6.16 -7.42
C VAL A 27 5.46 6.93 -8.35
N GLN A 28 4.94 7.57 -9.41
CA GLN A 28 5.76 8.39 -10.32
C GLN A 28 6.39 9.61 -9.61
N GLU A 29 5.64 10.24 -8.71
CA GLU A 29 6.10 11.35 -7.86
C GLU A 29 7.11 10.89 -6.79
N ARG A 30 7.48 9.60 -6.75
CA ARG A 30 8.39 8.98 -5.76
C ARG A 30 7.92 9.11 -4.31
N ILE A 31 6.62 9.34 -4.10
CA ILE A 31 6.00 9.29 -2.77
C ILE A 31 5.91 7.84 -2.30
N PHE A 32 5.59 6.91 -3.21
CA PHE A 32 5.55 5.48 -2.94
C PHE A 32 6.58 4.73 -3.77
N ALA A 33 7.24 3.72 -3.17
CA ALA A 33 8.19 2.86 -3.87
C ALA A 33 7.52 2.00 -4.96
N ASN A 34 6.27 1.58 -4.76
CA ASN A 34 5.44 0.85 -5.72
C ASN A 34 3.97 0.86 -5.25
N ARG A 35 3.06 0.33 -6.08
CA ARG A 35 1.62 0.23 -5.76
C ARG A 35 1.35 -0.49 -4.44
N SER A 36 2.01 -1.63 -4.20
CA SER A 36 1.82 -2.41 -2.97
C SER A 36 2.27 -1.64 -1.73
N HIS A 37 3.39 -0.93 -1.80
CA HIS A 37 3.87 -0.08 -0.74
C HIS A 37 2.91 1.09 -0.46
N GLY A 38 2.40 1.74 -1.51
CA GLY A 38 1.42 2.81 -1.36
C GLY A 38 0.12 2.31 -0.72
N LEU A 39 -0.37 1.15 -1.16
CA LEU A 39 -1.58 0.55 -0.61
C LEU A 39 -1.40 0.13 0.85
N GLU A 40 -0.27 -0.51 1.19
CA GLU A 40 0.08 -0.88 2.56
C GLU A 40 0.20 0.35 3.47
N TYR A 41 0.86 1.42 3.01
CA TYR A 41 1.01 2.66 3.76
C TYR A 41 -0.34 3.32 4.05
N LEU A 42 -1.22 3.41 3.04
CA LEU A 42 -2.54 4.02 3.17
C LEU A 42 -3.43 3.24 4.12
N LEU A 43 -3.44 1.90 4.01
CA LEU A 43 -4.19 1.03 4.93
C LEU A 43 -3.69 1.15 6.36
N LYS A 44 -2.37 1.15 6.55
CA LYS A 44 -1.78 1.31 7.89
C LYS A 44 -2.14 2.66 8.50
N ARG A 45 -2.01 3.74 7.72
CA ARG A 45 -2.40 5.08 8.17
C ARG A 45 -3.85 5.13 8.62
N GLN A 46 -4.76 4.53 7.86
CA GLN A 46 -6.18 4.47 8.21
C GLN A 46 -6.42 3.67 9.51
N ALA A 47 -5.79 2.50 9.64
CA ALA A 47 -5.90 1.66 10.84
C ALA A 47 -5.34 2.35 12.10
N ASP A 48 -4.23 3.08 11.98
CA ASP A 48 -3.64 3.86 13.08
C ASP A 48 -4.59 5.00 13.51
N HIS A 49 -5.28 5.63 12.55
CA HIS A 49 -6.29 6.65 12.81
C HIS A 49 -7.52 6.08 13.55
N GLU A 50 -7.98 4.89 13.18
CA GLU A 50 -9.10 4.19 13.86
C GLU A 50 -8.72 3.72 15.27
N SER A 51 -7.49 3.27 15.47
CA SER A 51 -6.99 2.81 16.77
C SER A 51 -6.79 3.94 17.79
N SER A 52 -6.80 5.19 17.33
CA SER A 52 -6.61 6.39 18.14
C SER A 52 -7.94 7.07 18.52
N GLN A 53 -9.08 6.49 18.16
CA GLN A 53 -10.43 6.92 18.58
C GLN A 53 -11.02 5.96 19.60
#